data_AF-A0A7X6P3U7-F1
#
_entry.id   AF-A0A7X6P3U7-F1
#
_cell.length_a   1.000
_cell.length_b   1.000
_cell.length_c   1.000
_cell.angle_alpha   90.00
_cell.angle_beta   90.00
_cell.angle_gamma   90.00
#
_symmetry.space_group_name_H-M   'P 1'
#
loop_
_entity.id
_entity.type
_entity.pdbx_description
1 polymer ?
#
loop_
_entity_poly.entity_id
_entity_poly.type
_entity_poly.pdbx_seq_one_letter_code
_entity_poly.pdbx_strand_id
1 'polypeptide(L)'
;MPQRSEVIAQTSLDEAAAAIDDAVHAVRRGTFVALEAINAIASHTAWFIHLSISTPDEDDLLLDYAHDSAVELAELVRDPVLVEFFEDQLESLRLGPELQAALENELEALESAIVAGDLEAAARLHELCQCGWRTNRVMLSVVGGPLLVLRTAARVRHVDALRDAVSPRYAARGQIAHPLESPDAYRFALNALAHLATEFESPRGDDARAALLDLVGHVDTAGDAAVRLPLHLLSGDDLELLVAAHEDRASLFENDPVFVPVGLEMLRANRVVRAALWQAHDAQHLA
;
A
#
# COMPACT_ATOMS: atom_id res chain seq x y z
N MET A 1 27.32 -5.76 -23.12
CA MET A 1 26.55 -5.31 -21.93
C MET A 1 26.65 -6.44 -20.92
N PRO A 2 27.28 -6.26 -19.74
CA PRO A 2 27.40 -7.34 -18.78
C PRO A 2 26.03 -7.56 -18.11
N GLN A 3 25.60 -8.81 -18.06
CA GLN A 3 24.46 -9.25 -17.25
C GLN A 3 24.73 -8.87 -15.80
N ARG A 4 23.81 -8.12 -15.18
CA ARG A 4 23.77 -7.98 -13.72
C ARG A 4 23.47 -9.37 -13.17
N SER A 5 24.50 -10.07 -12.72
CA SER A 5 24.36 -11.23 -11.86
C SER A 5 23.74 -10.73 -10.56
N GLU A 6 22.48 -11.06 -10.29
CA GLU A 6 21.93 -10.98 -8.94
C GLU A 6 22.77 -11.90 -8.06
N VAL A 7 23.66 -11.31 -7.29
CA VAL A 7 24.31 -12.01 -6.17
C VAL A 7 23.23 -12.07 -5.10
N ILE A 8 22.39 -13.09 -5.14
CA ILE A 8 21.62 -13.50 -3.97
C ILE A 8 22.68 -13.97 -2.98
N ALA A 9 22.93 -13.19 -1.93
CA ALA A 9 23.78 -13.63 -0.85
C ALA A 9 23.16 -14.92 -0.28
N GLN A 10 23.90 -16.03 -0.35
CA GLN A 10 23.49 -17.27 0.31
C GLN A 10 23.65 -17.06 1.81
N THR A 11 22.53 -16.92 2.49
CA THR A 11 22.49 -16.96 3.96
C THR A 11 22.56 -18.40 4.39
N SER A 12 23.48 -18.71 5.30
CA SER A 12 23.52 -20.04 5.91
C SER A 12 22.51 -20.15 7.05
N LEU A 13 22.10 -21.38 7.38
CA LEU A 13 21.27 -21.67 8.55
C LEU A 13 21.90 -21.08 9.83
N ASP A 14 23.22 -21.17 9.95
CA ASP A 14 23.98 -20.62 11.09
C ASP A 14 23.88 -19.09 11.18
N GLU A 15 23.88 -18.39 10.05
CA GLU A 15 23.72 -16.93 10.02
C GLU A 15 22.29 -16.51 10.43
N ALA A 16 21.28 -17.26 9.99
CA ALA A 16 19.90 -17.03 10.41
C ALA A 16 19.72 -17.30 11.92
N ALA A 17 20.28 -18.41 12.44
CA ALA A 17 20.24 -18.73 13.86
C ALA A 17 20.97 -17.67 14.71
N ALA A 18 22.14 -17.21 14.27
CA ALA A 18 22.88 -16.14 14.95
C ALA A 18 22.09 -14.82 15.02
N ALA A 19 21.33 -14.48 13.97
CA ALA A 19 20.48 -13.30 13.96
C ALA A 19 19.30 -13.41 14.95
N ILE A 20 18.72 -14.62 15.10
CA ILE A 20 17.70 -14.93 16.10
C ILE A 20 18.27 -14.78 17.52
N ASP A 21 19.44 -15.38 17.80
CA ASP A 21 20.15 -15.23 19.07
C ASP A 21 20.41 -13.76 19.42
N ASP A 22 20.84 -12.96 18.43
CA ASP A 22 21.12 -11.54 18.62
C ASP A 22 19.87 -10.75 19.04
N ALA A 23 18.70 -11.09 18.50
CA ALA A 23 17.42 -10.49 18.87
C ALA A 23 17.05 -10.83 20.33
N VAL A 24 17.20 -12.10 20.74
CA VAL A 24 16.97 -12.53 22.14
C VAL A 24 17.93 -11.82 23.10
N HIS A 25 19.22 -11.77 22.74
CA HIS A 25 20.23 -11.09 23.54
C HIS A 25 20.00 -9.57 23.61
N ALA A 26 19.44 -8.94 22.58
CA ALA A 26 19.08 -7.51 22.61
C ALA A 26 18.03 -7.19 23.68
N VAL A 27 17.04 -8.06 23.90
CA VAL A 27 16.07 -7.90 24.98
C VAL A 27 16.74 -8.04 26.34
N ARG A 28 17.61 -9.05 26.52
CA ARG A 28 18.37 -9.25 27.77
C ARG A 28 19.27 -8.05 28.11
N ARG A 29 19.81 -7.36 27.09
CA ARG A 29 20.60 -6.12 27.25
C ARG A 29 19.74 -4.87 27.45
N GLY A 30 18.42 -4.97 27.33
CA GLY A 30 17.50 -3.84 27.41
C GLY A 30 17.58 -2.88 26.21
N THR A 31 18.13 -3.33 25.08
CA THR A 31 18.23 -2.52 23.86
C THR A 31 17.01 -2.64 22.97
N PHE A 32 16.28 -3.76 23.04
CA PHE A 32 15.00 -4.01 22.34
C PHE A 32 13.88 -4.23 23.36
N VAL A 33 12.65 -3.87 22.99
CA VAL A 33 11.46 -4.42 23.66
C VAL A 33 11.11 -5.81 23.09
N ALA A 34 10.41 -6.63 23.86
CA ALA A 34 10.12 -8.01 23.47
C ALA A 34 9.39 -8.15 22.12
N LEU A 35 8.45 -7.26 21.83
CA LEU A 35 7.74 -7.24 20.56
C LEU A 35 8.67 -6.95 19.37
N GLU A 36 9.67 -6.08 19.53
CA GLU A 36 10.67 -5.81 18.49
C GLU A 36 11.51 -7.05 18.21
N ALA A 37 11.89 -7.79 19.25
CA ALA A 37 12.64 -9.03 19.10
C ALA A 37 11.81 -10.14 18.45
N ILE A 38 10.54 -10.32 18.82
CA ILE A 38 9.64 -11.29 18.16
C ILE A 38 9.50 -10.98 16.67
N ASN A 39 9.29 -9.71 16.31
CA ASN A 39 9.23 -9.30 14.91
C ASN A 39 10.55 -9.55 14.17
N ALA A 40 11.70 -9.35 14.85
CA ALA A 40 13.00 -9.63 14.26
C ALA A 40 13.21 -11.13 14.02
N ILE A 41 12.87 -11.98 14.99
CA ILE A 41 12.94 -13.45 14.86
C ILE A 41 12.09 -13.90 13.66
N ALA A 42 10.81 -13.53 13.62
CA ALA A 42 9.93 -13.87 12.52
C ALA A 42 10.43 -13.37 11.15
N SER A 43 10.99 -12.16 11.10
CA SER A 43 11.55 -11.59 9.88
C SER A 43 12.78 -12.35 9.39
N HIS A 44 13.68 -12.76 10.28
CA HIS A 44 14.87 -13.54 9.93
C HIS A 44 14.51 -14.95 9.49
N THR A 45 13.55 -15.60 10.16
CA THR A 45 13.00 -16.90 9.76
C THR A 45 12.36 -16.81 8.37
N ALA A 46 11.51 -15.81 8.12
CA ALA A 46 10.90 -15.57 6.82
C ALA A 46 11.93 -15.35 5.72
N TRP A 47 12.96 -14.54 6.01
CA TRP A 47 14.01 -14.22 5.06
C TRP A 47 14.82 -15.46 4.67
N PHE A 48 15.17 -16.31 5.63
CA PHE A 48 15.85 -17.57 5.34
C PHE A 48 14.99 -18.47 4.45
N ILE A 49 13.75 -18.77 4.86
CA ILE A 49 12.85 -19.69 4.15
C ILE A 49 12.54 -19.21 2.73
N HIS A 50 12.31 -17.91 2.53
CA HIS A 50 11.85 -17.41 1.23
C HIS A 50 12.96 -16.95 0.29
N LEU A 51 14.15 -16.60 0.81
CA LEU A 51 15.20 -15.97 0.00
C LEU A 51 16.52 -16.74 0.01
N SER A 52 16.64 -17.80 0.82
CA SER A 52 17.78 -18.71 0.78
C SER A 52 17.47 -19.96 -0.04
N ILE A 53 18.52 -20.63 -0.52
CA ILE A 53 18.40 -21.95 -1.11
C ILE A 53 18.47 -22.95 0.05
N SER A 54 17.37 -23.08 0.79
CA SER A 54 17.24 -24.03 1.89
C SER A 54 16.55 -25.31 1.41
N THR A 55 16.79 -26.39 2.14
CA THR A 55 16.03 -27.62 2.03
C THR A 55 14.86 -27.60 3.03
N PRO A 56 13.77 -28.36 2.78
CA PRO A 56 12.67 -28.46 3.74
C PRO A 56 13.10 -28.85 5.15
N ASP A 57 14.13 -29.71 5.28
CA ASP A 57 14.66 -30.12 6.59
C ASP A 57 15.36 -28.95 7.32
N GLU A 58 16.04 -28.06 6.59
CA GLU A 58 16.66 -26.86 7.16
C GLU A 58 15.62 -25.81 7.57
N ASP A 59 14.54 -25.68 6.78
CA ASP A 59 13.42 -24.80 7.10
C ASP A 59 12.72 -25.26 8.39
N ASP A 60 12.44 -26.56 8.52
CA ASP A 60 11.82 -27.14 9.72
C ASP A 60 12.71 -26.94 10.95
N LEU A 61 14.03 -27.17 10.83
CA LEU A 61 14.99 -26.92 11.92
C LEU A 61 15.02 -25.46 12.36
N LEU A 62 14.99 -24.52 11.41
CA LEU A 62 14.99 -23.09 11.75
C LEU A 62 13.66 -22.66 12.38
N LEU A 63 12.54 -23.21 11.91
CA LEU A 63 11.22 -22.93 12.45
C LEU A 63 11.10 -23.39 13.91
N ASP A 64 11.56 -24.61 14.22
CA ASP A 64 11.59 -25.14 15.59
C ASP A 64 12.49 -24.26 16.49
N TYR A 65 13.68 -23.90 16.01
CA TYR A 65 14.60 -23.05 16.77
C TYR A 65 14.06 -21.63 17.00
N ALA A 66 13.41 -21.04 16.01
CA ALA A 66 12.77 -19.74 16.14
C ALA A 66 11.59 -19.77 17.14
N HIS A 67 10.82 -20.88 17.14
CA HIS A 67 9.75 -21.11 18.10
C HIS A 67 10.29 -21.22 19.54
N ASP A 68 11.31 -22.05 19.77
CA ASP A 68 11.96 -22.18 21.07
C ASP A 68 12.48 -20.82 21.58
N SER A 69 13.04 -20.02 20.67
CA SER A 69 13.53 -18.66 20.99
C SER A 69 12.40 -17.69 21.35
N ALA A 70 11.25 -17.78 20.67
CA ALA A 70 10.06 -17.00 21.00
C ALA A 70 9.46 -17.40 22.36
N VAL A 71 9.44 -18.70 22.67
CA VAL A 71 9.05 -19.23 23.99
C VAL A 71 9.98 -18.70 25.07
N GLU A 72 11.30 -18.74 24.86
CA GLU A 72 12.28 -18.22 25.81
C GLU A 72 12.06 -16.72 26.09
N LEU A 73 11.80 -15.91 25.06
CA LEU A 73 11.49 -14.49 25.20
C LEU A 73 10.20 -14.26 25.98
N ALA A 74 9.15 -15.02 25.66
CA ALA A 74 7.86 -14.95 26.36
C ALA A 74 8.01 -15.27 27.85
N GLU A 75 8.82 -16.28 28.20
CA GLU A 75 9.13 -16.61 29.59
C GLU A 75 9.94 -15.50 30.29
N LEU A 76 10.92 -14.92 29.60
CA LEU A 76 11.77 -13.85 30.12
C LEU A 76 10.95 -12.63 30.55
N VAL A 77 9.95 -12.25 29.76
CA VAL A 77 9.09 -11.09 30.04
C VAL A 77 7.74 -11.45 30.67
N ARG A 78 7.48 -12.74 30.87
CA ARG A 78 6.24 -13.31 31.42
C ARG A 78 4.98 -12.93 30.63
N ASP A 79 5.10 -12.94 29.31
CA ASP A 79 4.01 -12.62 28.40
C ASP A 79 3.79 -13.75 27.38
N PRO A 80 2.87 -14.70 27.65
CA PRO A 80 2.61 -15.81 26.74
C PRO A 80 1.96 -15.39 25.42
N VAL A 81 1.39 -14.17 25.34
CA VAL A 81 0.78 -13.64 24.10
C VAL A 81 1.83 -13.48 23.00
N LEU A 82 3.11 -13.33 23.37
CA LEU A 82 4.20 -13.24 22.40
C LEU A 82 4.40 -14.52 21.60
N VAL A 83 4.17 -15.70 22.20
CA VAL A 83 4.26 -16.98 21.48
C VAL A 83 3.10 -17.12 20.51
N GLU A 84 1.87 -16.84 20.96
CA GLU A 84 0.68 -16.85 20.09
C GLU A 84 0.85 -15.89 18.91
N PHE A 85 1.31 -14.67 19.16
CA PHE A 85 1.59 -13.68 18.13
C PHE A 85 2.68 -14.13 17.15
N PHE A 86 3.71 -14.83 17.62
CA PHE A 86 4.75 -15.39 16.77
C PHE A 86 4.24 -16.57 15.93
N GLU A 87 3.45 -17.47 16.52
CA GLU A 87 2.81 -18.59 15.83
C GLU A 87 1.87 -18.10 14.72
N ASP A 88 1.08 -17.06 14.98
CA ASP A 88 0.24 -16.40 13.97
C ASP A 88 1.07 -15.86 12.80
N GLN A 89 2.27 -15.31 13.07
CA GLN A 89 3.18 -14.86 12.01
C GLN A 89 3.75 -16.04 11.22
N LEU A 90 4.16 -17.13 11.87
CA LEU A 90 4.65 -18.33 11.18
C LEU A 90 3.57 -19.02 10.35
N GLU A 91 2.34 -19.11 10.85
CA GLU A 91 1.22 -19.64 10.08
C GLU A 91 0.96 -18.77 8.85
N SER A 92 1.01 -17.43 9.00
CA SER A 92 0.92 -16.51 7.87
C SER A 92 2.05 -16.69 6.86
N LEU A 93 3.26 -17.05 7.29
CA LEU A 93 4.40 -17.31 6.40
C LEU A 93 4.22 -18.64 5.65
N ARG A 94 3.79 -19.70 6.33
CA ARG A 94 3.54 -21.03 5.75
C ARG A 94 2.42 -20.99 4.72
N LEU A 95 1.32 -20.30 5.04
CA LEU A 95 0.20 -20.13 4.12
C LEU A 95 0.50 -19.08 3.03
N GLY A 96 1.53 -18.25 3.21
CA GLY A 96 1.88 -17.15 2.33
C GLY A 96 1.95 -17.54 0.84
N PRO A 97 2.73 -18.56 0.45
CA PRO A 97 2.84 -18.99 -0.96
C PRO A 97 1.51 -19.49 -1.55
N GLU A 98 0.73 -20.26 -0.80
CA GLU A 98 -0.57 -20.77 -1.26
C GLU A 98 -1.59 -19.63 -1.40
N LEU A 99 -1.65 -18.73 -0.43
CA LEU A 99 -2.49 -17.54 -0.47
C LEU A 99 -2.07 -16.59 -1.59
N GLN A 100 -0.76 -16.44 -1.84
CA GLN A 100 -0.24 -15.65 -2.94
C GLN A 100 -0.67 -16.24 -4.28
N ALA A 101 -0.47 -17.55 -4.48
CA ALA A 101 -0.89 -18.23 -5.70
C ALA A 101 -2.42 -18.14 -5.88
N ALA A 102 -3.20 -18.28 -4.81
CA ALA A 102 -4.65 -18.11 -4.86
C ALA A 102 -5.05 -16.69 -5.27
N LEU A 103 -4.42 -15.66 -4.70
CA LEU A 103 -4.66 -14.27 -5.06
C LEU A 103 -4.28 -13.99 -6.51
N GLU A 104 -3.11 -14.45 -6.96
CA GLU A 104 -2.64 -14.28 -8.34
C GLU A 104 -3.61 -14.94 -9.34
N ASN A 105 -4.07 -16.17 -9.04
CA ASN A 105 -5.06 -16.86 -9.86
C ASN A 105 -6.43 -16.14 -9.89
N GLU A 106 -6.91 -15.62 -8.74
CA GLU A 106 -8.15 -14.82 -8.71
C GLU A 106 -7.99 -13.55 -9.57
N LEU A 107 -6.86 -12.86 -9.44
CA LEU A 107 -6.60 -11.63 -10.19
C LEU A 107 -6.43 -11.86 -11.69
N GLU A 108 -5.80 -12.96 -12.10
CA GLU A 108 -5.68 -13.35 -13.52
C GLU A 108 -7.06 -13.70 -14.12
N ALA A 109 -7.90 -14.40 -13.36
CA ALA A 109 -9.28 -14.70 -13.76
C ALA A 109 -10.12 -13.41 -13.90
N LEU A 110 -10.03 -12.50 -12.92
CA LEU A 110 -10.70 -11.20 -12.98
C LEU A 110 -10.22 -10.36 -14.16
N GLU A 111 -8.91 -10.29 -14.40
CA GLU A 111 -8.34 -9.56 -15.54
C GLU A 111 -8.88 -10.09 -16.87
N SER A 112 -8.84 -11.41 -17.06
CA SER A 112 -9.35 -12.06 -18.26
C SER A 112 -10.85 -11.81 -18.48
N ALA A 113 -11.65 -11.88 -17.42
CA ALA A 113 -13.09 -11.65 -17.47
C ALA A 113 -13.43 -10.17 -17.78
N ILE A 114 -12.72 -9.21 -17.15
CA ILE A 114 -12.90 -7.78 -17.41
C ILE A 114 -12.55 -7.45 -18.86
N VAL A 115 -11.46 -8.01 -19.40
CA VAL A 115 -11.09 -7.84 -20.82
C VAL A 115 -12.18 -8.41 -21.75
N ALA A 116 -12.88 -9.47 -21.33
CA ALA A 116 -14.03 -10.01 -22.04
C ALA A 116 -15.33 -9.20 -21.86
N GLY A 117 -15.31 -8.11 -21.09
CA GLY A 117 -16.46 -7.24 -20.85
C GLY A 117 -17.37 -7.67 -19.69
N ASP A 118 -16.89 -8.53 -18.78
CA ASP A 118 -17.64 -8.97 -17.61
C ASP A 118 -17.72 -7.84 -16.55
N LEU A 119 -18.93 -7.31 -16.35
CA LEU A 119 -19.22 -6.26 -15.39
C LEU A 119 -19.20 -6.77 -13.93
N GLU A 120 -19.47 -8.05 -13.70
CA GLU A 120 -19.42 -8.64 -12.35
C GLU A 120 -17.97 -8.78 -11.89
N ALA A 121 -17.08 -9.20 -12.79
CA ALA A 121 -15.64 -9.22 -12.52
C ALA A 121 -15.09 -7.80 -12.24
N ALA A 122 -15.54 -6.80 -13.00
CA ALA A 122 -15.17 -5.40 -12.75
C ALA A 122 -15.65 -4.92 -11.37
N ALA A 123 -16.91 -5.22 -11.01
CA ALA A 123 -17.47 -4.88 -9.70
C ALA A 123 -16.73 -5.59 -8.56
N ARG A 124 -16.30 -6.84 -8.75
CA ARG A 124 -15.50 -7.58 -7.77
C ARG A 124 -14.12 -6.96 -7.57
N LEU A 125 -13.43 -6.56 -8.63
CA LEU A 125 -12.14 -5.87 -8.52
C LEU A 125 -12.29 -4.50 -7.83
N HIS A 126 -13.38 -3.79 -8.09
CA HIS A 126 -13.73 -2.55 -7.41
C HIS A 126 -13.97 -2.78 -5.91
N GLU A 127 -14.74 -3.81 -5.54
CA GLU A 127 -14.96 -4.19 -4.14
C GLU A 127 -13.64 -4.49 -3.41
N LEU A 128 -12.73 -5.24 -4.04
CA LEU A 128 -11.40 -5.52 -3.50
C LEU A 128 -10.62 -4.23 -3.20
N CYS A 129 -10.70 -3.24 -4.09
CA CYS A 129 -10.05 -1.95 -3.87
C CYS A 129 -10.72 -1.13 -2.76
N GLN A 130 -12.04 -1.08 -2.76
CA GLN A 130 -12.84 -0.21 -1.89
C GLN A 130 -12.92 -0.71 -0.43
N CYS A 131 -12.99 -2.02 -0.21
CA CYS A 131 -13.14 -2.60 1.14
C CYS A 131 -12.38 -3.91 1.34
N GLY A 132 -11.34 -4.17 0.55
CA GLY A 132 -10.58 -5.41 0.57
C GLY A 132 -10.07 -5.84 1.95
N TRP A 133 -9.57 -4.92 2.78
CA TRP A 133 -9.07 -5.28 4.12
C TRP A 133 -10.18 -5.77 5.06
N ARG A 134 -11.42 -5.38 4.80
CA ARG A 134 -12.57 -5.85 5.58
C ARG A 134 -13.10 -7.19 5.07
N THR A 135 -13.13 -7.40 3.75
CA THR A 135 -13.79 -8.57 3.14
C THR A 135 -12.82 -9.71 2.83
N ASN A 136 -11.55 -9.43 2.58
CA ASN A 136 -10.54 -10.39 2.11
C ASN A 136 -9.20 -10.24 2.86
N ARG A 137 -9.26 -9.95 4.17
CA ARG A 137 -8.08 -9.65 5.01
C ARG A 137 -6.95 -10.68 4.89
N VAL A 138 -7.28 -11.97 4.97
CA VAL A 138 -6.31 -13.08 4.94
C VAL A 138 -5.59 -13.17 3.60
N MET A 139 -6.30 -12.90 2.50
CA MET A 139 -5.69 -12.92 1.17
C MET A 139 -4.78 -11.71 0.95
N LEU A 140 -5.15 -10.55 1.54
CA LEU A 140 -4.38 -9.32 1.43
C LEU A 140 -3.23 -9.20 2.43
N SER A 141 -3.15 -10.07 3.44
CA SER A 141 -2.00 -10.11 4.36
C SER A 141 -0.75 -10.71 3.73
N VAL A 142 -0.87 -11.33 2.54
CA VAL A 142 0.27 -11.78 1.74
C VAL A 142 1.16 -10.58 1.39
N VAL A 143 2.48 -10.79 1.41
CA VAL A 143 3.48 -9.78 1.05
C VAL A 143 3.17 -9.22 -0.35
N GLY A 144 2.90 -7.91 -0.41
CA GLY A 144 2.58 -7.23 -1.67
C GLY A 144 1.17 -7.46 -2.21
N GLY A 145 0.29 -8.16 -1.49
CA GLY A 145 -1.10 -8.44 -1.90
C GLY A 145 -1.86 -7.19 -2.35
N PRO A 146 -1.91 -6.10 -1.56
CA PRO A 146 -2.50 -4.82 -1.97
C PRO A 146 -1.97 -4.29 -3.31
N LEU A 147 -0.66 -4.38 -3.53
CA LEU A 147 -0.03 -3.92 -4.77
C LEU A 147 -0.41 -4.80 -5.96
N LEU A 148 -0.58 -6.11 -5.78
CA LEU A 148 -1.03 -7.01 -6.85
C LEU A 148 -2.44 -6.63 -7.31
N VAL A 149 -3.38 -6.42 -6.38
CA VAL A 149 -4.76 -5.99 -6.69
C VAL A 149 -4.74 -4.67 -7.47
N LEU A 150 -3.99 -3.66 -6.98
CA LEU A 150 -3.91 -2.35 -7.63
C LEU A 150 -3.23 -2.42 -9.00
N ARG A 151 -2.21 -3.26 -9.18
CA ARG A 151 -1.57 -3.49 -10.49
C ARG A 151 -2.57 -4.09 -11.47
N THR A 152 -3.40 -5.02 -11.02
CA THR A 152 -4.48 -5.58 -11.84
C THR A 152 -5.49 -4.50 -12.22
N ALA A 153 -5.95 -3.68 -11.27
CA ALA A 153 -6.83 -2.54 -11.54
C ALA A 153 -6.22 -1.54 -12.54
N ALA A 154 -4.92 -1.26 -12.43
CA ALA A 154 -4.20 -0.41 -13.38
C ALA A 154 -4.07 -1.04 -14.78
N ARG A 155 -3.73 -2.34 -14.87
CA ARG A 155 -3.61 -3.07 -16.15
C ARG A 155 -4.92 -3.07 -16.93
N VAL A 156 -6.04 -3.32 -16.26
CA VAL A 156 -7.38 -3.28 -16.87
C VAL A 156 -7.98 -1.86 -16.91
N ARG A 157 -7.21 -0.85 -16.53
CA ARG A 157 -7.58 0.58 -16.61
C ARG A 157 -8.87 0.92 -15.86
N HIS A 158 -9.10 0.29 -14.71
CA HIS A 158 -10.31 0.49 -13.91
C HIS A 158 -10.17 1.71 -12.98
N VAL A 159 -10.44 2.90 -13.52
CA VAL A 159 -10.26 4.19 -12.82
C VAL A 159 -11.01 4.26 -11.49
N ASP A 160 -12.29 3.88 -11.46
CA ASP A 160 -13.09 3.95 -10.23
C ASP A 160 -12.53 3.07 -9.10
N ALA A 161 -11.98 1.89 -9.43
CA ALA A 161 -11.37 1.00 -8.46
C ALA A 161 -10.09 1.63 -7.87
N LEU A 162 -9.24 2.23 -8.73
CA LEU A 162 -8.04 2.94 -8.27
C LEU A 162 -8.37 4.18 -7.44
N ARG A 163 -9.41 4.95 -7.81
CA ARG A 163 -9.89 6.10 -7.01
C ARG A 163 -10.37 5.64 -5.64
N ASP A 164 -11.24 4.63 -5.61
CA ASP A 164 -11.88 4.17 -4.38
C ASP A 164 -10.91 3.41 -3.46
N ALA A 165 -9.80 2.88 -4.00
CA ALA A 165 -8.71 2.32 -3.20
C ALA A 165 -8.09 3.33 -2.23
N VAL A 166 -8.03 4.62 -2.62
CA VAL A 166 -7.37 5.69 -1.86
C VAL A 166 -8.35 6.72 -1.30
N SER A 167 -9.62 6.70 -1.72
CA SER A 167 -10.61 7.72 -1.35
C SER A 167 -10.95 7.68 0.14
N PRO A 168 -10.77 8.78 0.89
CA PRO A 168 -11.06 8.83 2.33
C PRO A 168 -12.50 8.46 2.70
N ARG A 169 -13.44 8.50 1.74
CA ARG A 169 -14.83 8.04 1.91
C ARG A 169 -14.93 6.58 2.34
N TYR A 170 -13.91 5.77 2.05
CA TYR A 170 -13.89 4.33 2.32
C TYR A 170 -12.87 3.91 3.37
N ALA A 171 -12.21 4.86 4.05
CA ALA A 171 -11.22 4.56 5.09
C ALA A 171 -11.81 3.66 6.18
N ALA A 172 -13.00 4.01 6.70
CA ALA A 172 -13.71 3.21 7.70
C ALA A 172 -14.24 1.86 7.18
N ARG A 173 -14.21 1.62 5.87
CA ARG A 173 -14.64 0.36 5.23
C ARG A 173 -13.49 -0.59 4.95
N GLY A 174 -12.25 -0.20 5.22
CA GLY A 174 -11.07 -1.01 4.96
C GLY A 174 -10.62 -0.96 3.50
N GLN A 175 -10.56 0.25 2.92
CA GLN A 175 -9.97 0.47 1.59
C GLN A 175 -8.55 -0.09 1.52
N ILE A 176 -8.18 -0.63 0.37
CA ILE A 176 -6.93 -1.38 0.24
C ILE A 176 -5.66 -0.52 0.37
N ALA A 177 -5.77 0.79 0.09
CA ALA A 177 -4.64 1.70 0.00
C ALA A 177 -4.82 2.90 0.96
N HIS A 178 -4.67 2.64 2.26
CA HIS A 178 -4.70 3.69 3.28
C HIS A 178 -3.28 4.30 3.47
N PRO A 179 -3.13 5.63 3.58
CA PRO A 179 -1.82 6.28 3.63
C PRO A 179 -0.97 5.90 4.85
N LEU A 180 -1.59 5.52 5.97
CA LEU A 180 -0.88 5.12 7.19
C LEU A 180 -0.60 3.61 7.27
N GLU A 181 -1.47 2.79 6.69
CA GLU A 181 -1.40 1.32 6.82
C GLU A 181 -0.72 0.67 5.61
N SER A 182 -0.81 1.30 4.44
CA SER A 182 -0.27 0.78 3.19
C SER A 182 0.26 1.92 2.30
N PRO A 183 1.29 2.67 2.74
CA PRO A 183 1.78 3.87 2.06
C PRO A 183 2.33 3.61 0.65
N ASP A 184 2.89 2.43 0.39
CA ASP A 184 3.33 2.03 -0.95
C ASP A 184 2.15 1.80 -1.90
N ALA A 185 1.11 1.12 -1.43
CA ALA A 185 -0.12 0.88 -2.19
C ALA A 185 -0.84 2.21 -2.50
N TYR A 186 -0.92 3.11 -1.51
CA TYR A 186 -1.49 4.45 -1.66
C TYR A 186 -0.76 5.26 -2.74
N ARG A 187 0.58 5.33 -2.66
CA ARG A 187 1.40 6.03 -3.67
C ARG A 187 1.27 5.39 -5.05
N PHE A 188 1.24 4.06 -5.11
CA PHE A 188 1.08 3.34 -6.37
C PHE A 188 -0.26 3.66 -7.05
N ALA A 189 -1.37 3.58 -6.31
CA ALA A 189 -2.70 3.86 -6.85
C ALA A 189 -2.81 5.29 -7.43
N LEU A 190 -2.30 6.28 -6.70
CA LEU A 190 -2.26 7.67 -7.18
C LEU A 190 -1.34 7.83 -8.40
N ASN A 191 -0.19 7.18 -8.42
CA ASN A 191 0.72 7.22 -9.58
C ASN A 191 0.09 6.53 -10.81
N ALA A 192 -0.66 5.45 -10.62
CA ALA A 192 -1.38 4.78 -11.69
C ALA A 192 -2.50 5.67 -12.26
N LEU A 193 -3.27 6.35 -11.39
CA LEU A 193 -4.24 7.37 -11.82
C LEU A 193 -3.55 8.51 -12.60
N ALA A 194 -2.42 9.01 -12.10
CA ALA A 194 -1.63 10.05 -12.77
C ALA A 194 -1.20 9.60 -14.18
N HIS A 195 -0.73 8.37 -14.31
CA HIS A 195 -0.33 7.80 -15.59
C HIS A 195 -1.51 7.73 -16.57
N LEU A 196 -2.66 7.19 -16.14
CA LEU A 196 -3.87 7.13 -16.95
C LEU A 196 -4.38 8.53 -17.34
N ALA A 197 -4.29 9.50 -16.44
CA ALA A 197 -4.70 10.87 -16.67
C ALA A 197 -3.89 11.58 -17.78
N THR A 198 -2.70 11.09 -18.13
CA THR A 198 -1.92 11.62 -19.26
C THR A 198 -2.42 11.16 -20.63
N GLU A 199 -3.37 10.22 -20.69
CA GLU A 199 -3.97 9.78 -21.95
C GLU A 199 -4.96 10.85 -22.45
N PHE A 200 -4.51 11.70 -23.38
CA PHE A 200 -5.29 12.84 -23.85
C PHE A 200 -6.52 12.44 -24.71
N GLU A 201 -6.41 11.40 -25.52
CA GLU A 201 -7.46 11.00 -26.50
C GLU A 201 -8.32 9.82 -26.02
N SER A 202 -8.23 9.47 -24.73
CA SER A 202 -8.87 8.29 -24.15
C SER A 202 -9.93 8.74 -23.15
N PRO A 203 -11.18 8.26 -23.22
CA PRO A 203 -12.19 8.51 -22.18
C PRO A 203 -11.70 8.12 -20.78
N ARG A 204 -10.82 7.10 -20.70
CA ARG A 204 -10.20 6.69 -19.44
C ARG A 204 -9.24 7.74 -18.87
N GLY A 205 -8.63 8.55 -19.72
CA GLY A 205 -7.80 9.67 -19.30
C GLY A 205 -8.64 10.81 -18.73
N ASP A 206 -9.79 11.13 -19.34
CA ASP A 206 -10.78 12.06 -18.78
C ASP A 206 -11.28 11.57 -17.42
N ASP A 207 -11.69 10.29 -17.33
CA ASP A 207 -12.14 9.67 -16.08
C ASP A 207 -11.06 9.77 -14.98
N ALA A 208 -9.78 9.52 -15.33
CA ALA A 208 -8.67 9.57 -14.39
C ALA A 208 -8.34 11.00 -13.92
N ARG A 209 -8.45 12.01 -14.80
CA ARG A 209 -8.35 13.42 -14.43
C ARG A 209 -9.46 13.82 -13.47
N ALA A 210 -10.70 13.45 -13.78
CA ALA A 210 -11.85 13.69 -12.91
C ALA A 210 -11.70 13.01 -11.54
N ALA A 211 -11.19 11.76 -11.51
CA ALA A 211 -10.90 11.05 -10.28
C ALA A 211 -9.83 11.75 -9.42
N LEU A 212 -8.75 12.24 -10.04
CA LEU A 212 -7.73 13.02 -9.32
C LEU A 212 -8.30 14.34 -8.79
N LEU A 213 -9.15 15.04 -9.55
CA LEU A 213 -9.82 16.26 -9.10
C LEU A 213 -10.75 16.00 -7.91
N ASP A 214 -11.53 14.92 -7.92
CA ASP A 214 -12.35 14.50 -6.78
C ASP A 214 -11.47 14.25 -5.54
N LEU A 215 -10.32 13.59 -5.71
CA LEU A 215 -9.36 13.37 -4.62
C LEU A 215 -8.67 14.67 -4.16
N VAL A 216 -8.57 15.71 -5.00
CA VAL A 216 -8.10 17.04 -4.57
C VAL A 216 -9.08 17.69 -3.58
N GLY A 217 -10.38 17.38 -3.70
CA GLY A 217 -11.42 17.88 -2.79
C GLY A 217 -11.32 17.37 -1.35
N HIS A 218 -10.57 16.28 -1.11
CA HIS A 218 -10.46 15.65 0.20
C HIS A 218 -9.18 16.07 0.93
N VAL A 219 -9.30 16.45 2.21
CA VAL A 219 -8.17 17.00 2.99
C VAL A 219 -6.96 16.08 3.04
N ASP A 220 -7.21 14.78 3.19
CA ASP A 220 -6.17 13.76 3.38
C ASP A 220 -5.42 13.41 2.08
N THR A 221 -6.06 13.58 0.92
CA THR A 221 -5.49 13.22 -0.39
C THR A 221 -5.10 14.43 -1.22
N ALA A 222 -5.50 15.65 -0.82
CA ALA A 222 -5.47 16.83 -1.66
C ALA A 222 -4.09 17.13 -2.28
N GLY A 223 -3.07 17.19 -1.43
CA GLY A 223 -1.72 17.51 -1.88
C GLY A 223 -1.16 16.45 -2.81
N ASP A 224 -1.34 15.18 -2.46
CA ASP A 224 -0.83 14.05 -3.25
C ASP A 224 -1.55 13.90 -4.59
N ALA A 225 -2.86 14.10 -4.65
CA ALA A 225 -3.60 14.10 -5.90
C ALA A 225 -3.21 15.31 -6.77
N ALA A 226 -3.07 16.50 -6.18
CA ALA A 226 -2.76 17.73 -6.92
C ALA A 226 -1.39 17.70 -7.60
N VAL A 227 -0.34 17.16 -6.97
CA VAL A 227 0.98 17.03 -7.62
C VAL A 227 0.99 16.07 -8.82
N ARG A 228 -0.05 15.26 -8.97
CA ARG A 228 -0.20 14.23 -10.01
C ARG A 228 -1.16 14.61 -11.13
N LEU A 229 -1.83 15.76 -11.02
CA LEU A 229 -2.70 16.27 -12.07
C LEU A 229 -1.89 16.69 -13.30
N PRO A 230 -2.24 16.25 -14.51
CA PRO A 230 -1.64 16.75 -15.74
C PRO A 230 -2.27 18.11 -16.11
N LEU A 231 -1.82 19.17 -15.45
CA LEU A 231 -2.45 20.50 -15.47
C LEU A 231 -2.64 21.11 -16.87
N HIS A 232 -1.75 20.78 -17.80
CA HIS A 232 -1.80 21.23 -19.19
C HIS A 232 -2.87 20.54 -20.04
N LEU A 233 -3.51 19.48 -19.51
CA LEU A 233 -4.58 18.74 -20.16
C LEU A 233 -5.96 19.01 -19.53
N LEU A 234 -6.04 19.90 -18.53
CA LEU A 234 -7.30 20.23 -17.88
C LEU A 234 -8.16 21.10 -18.80
N SER A 235 -9.43 20.71 -18.95
CA SER A 235 -10.46 21.52 -19.61
C SER A 235 -10.85 22.75 -18.78
N GLY A 236 -11.71 23.61 -19.33
CA GLY A 236 -12.30 24.73 -18.58
C GLY A 236 -13.07 24.24 -17.36
N ASP A 237 -13.93 23.24 -17.54
CA ASP A 237 -14.74 22.64 -16.47
C ASP A 237 -13.85 21.99 -15.39
N ASP A 238 -12.76 21.32 -15.79
CA ASP A 238 -11.78 20.76 -14.84
C ASP A 238 -11.10 21.85 -14.00
N LEU A 239 -10.77 22.98 -14.62
CA LEU A 239 -10.18 24.10 -13.92
C LEU A 239 -11.18 24.71 -12.92
N GLU A 240 -12.45 24.83 -13.28
CA GLU A 240 -13.50 25.30 -12.37
C GLU A 240 -13.64 24.38 -11.15
N LEU A 241 -13.55 23.05 -11.35
CA LEU A 241 -13.54 22.09 -10.23
C LEU A 241 -12.31 22.26 -9.33
N LEU A 242 -11.12 22.50 -9.90
CA LEU A 242 -9.91 22.74 -9.12
C LEU A 242 -9.98 24.07 -8.34
N VAL A 243 -10.57 25.11 -8.93
CA VAL A 243 -10.85 26.39 -8.25
C VAL A 243 -11.79 26.16 -7.07
N ALA A 244 -12.92 25.49 -7.29
CA ALA A 244 -13.89 25.21 -6.24
C ALA A 244 -13.25 24.42 -5.07
N ALA A 245 -12.47 23.39 -5.39
CA ALA A 245 -11.74 22.63 -4.37
C ALA A 245 -10.72 23.49 -3.61
N HIS A 246 -10.06 24.45 -4.26
CA HIS A 246 -9.17 25.40 -3.57
C HIS A 246 -9.93 26.37 -2.67
N GLU A 247 -11.05 26.92 -3.13
CA GLU A 247 -11.87 27.89 -2.38
C GLU A 247 -12.51 27.25 -1.14
N ASP A 248 -13.09 26.05 -1.28
CA ASP A 248 -13.65 25.29 -0.16
C ASP A 248 -12.59 25.06 0.92
N ARG A 249 -11.37 24.72 0.50
CA ARG A 249 -10.24 24.55 1.41
C ARG A 249 -9.80 25.86 2.04
N ALA A 250 -9.60 26.91 1.26
CA ALA A 250 -9.21 28.22 1.78
C ALA A 250 -10.20 28.70 2.85
N SER A 251 -11.50 28.50 2.60
CA SER A 251 -12.56 28.78 3.57
C SER A 251 -12.41 27.98 4.86
N LEU A 252 -12.12 26.67 4.78
CA LEU A 252 -11.83 25.84 5.96
C LEU A 252 -10.61 26.34 6.76
N PHE A 253 -9.53 26.76 6.10
CA PHE A 253 -8.32 27.22 6.79
C PHE A 253 -8.42 28.64 7.36
N GLU A 254 -9.18 29.53 6.72
CA GLU A 254 -9.23 30.95 7.06
C GLU A 254 -10.45 31.35 7.90
N ASN A 255 -11.60 30.67 7.70
CA ASN A 255 -12.89 31.10 8.26
C ASN A 255 -13.47 30.13 9.28
N ASP A 256 -12.94 28.91 9.42
CA ASP A 256 -13.40 27.97 10.43
C ASP A 256 -12.60 28.14 11.74
N PRO A 257 -13.19 28.72 12.80
CA PRO A 257 -12.50 28.95 14.07
C PRO A 257 -12.19 27.66 14.84
N VAL A 258 -12.76 26.52 14.44
CA VAL A 258 -12.57 25.21 15.07
C VAL A 258 -11.54 24.37 14.29
N PHE A 259 -11.25 24.74 13.04
CA PHE A 259 -10.29 24.03 12.23
C PHE A 259 -8.85 24.36 12.63
N VAL A 260 -8.23 23.46 13.39
CA VAL A 260 -6.80 23.51 13.67
C VAL A 260 -6.11 22.51 12.73
N PRO A 261 -5.21 22.95 11.83
CA PRO A 261 -4.43 22.03 11.01
C PRO A 261 -3.68 21.05 11.92
N VAL A 262 -3.98 19.76 11.79
CA VAL A 262 -3.42 18.70 12.64
C VAL A 262 -1.93 18.48 12.38
N GLY A 263 -1.38 19.04 11.28
CA GLY A 263 0.05 19.01 11.00
C GLY A 263 0.51 19.89 9.84
N LEU A 264 1.84 20.01 9.69
CA LEU A 264 2.50 20.76 8.61
C LEU A 264 2.13 20.23 7.22
N GLU A 265 1.83 18.94 7.07
CA GLU A 265 1.45 18.34 5.80
C GLU A 265 0.15 18.92 5.23
N MET A 266 -0.83 19.25 6.08
CA MET A 266 -2.08 19.88 5.62
C MET A 266 -1.83 21.28 5.04
N LEU A 267 -0.93 22.06 5.67
CA LEU A 267 -0.53 23.38 5.16
C LEU A 267 0.26 23.26 3.85
N ARG A 268 1.13 22.24 3.73
CA ARG A 268 1.85 21.94 2.49
C ARG A 268 0.89 21.56 1.37
N ALA A 269 -0.07 20.68 1.64
CA ALA A 269 -1.11 20.28 0.69
C ALA A 269 -1.88 21.49 0.15
N ASN A 270 -2.28 22.44 1.00
CA ASN A 270 -2.97 23.65 0.53
C ASN A 270 -2.10 24.50 -0.43
N ARG A 271 -0.80 24.65 -0.12
CA ARG A 271 0.14 25.36 -1.00
C ARG A 271 0.34 24.64 -2.33
N VAL A 272 0.37 23.32 -2.32
CA VAL A 272 0.46 22.49 -3.53
C VAL A 272 -0.76 22.69 -4.42
N VAL A 273 -1.97 22.62 -3.87
CA VAL A 273 -3.21 22.85 -4.63
C VAL A 273 -3.21 24.25 -5.25
N ARG A 274 -2.81 25.27 -4.49
CA ARG A 274 -2.68 26.64 -5.03
C ARG A 274 -1.65 26.75 -6.16
N ALA A 275 -0.51 26.06 -6.03
CA ALA A 275 0.52 26.04 -7.07
C ALA A 275 0.02 25.33 -8.33
N ALA A 276 -0.72 24.23 -8.19
CA ALA A 276 -1.35 23.51 -9.29
C ALA A 276 -2.34 24.41 -10.04
N LEU A 277 -3.17 25.18 -9.31
CA LEU A 277 -4.09 26.14 -9.93
C LEU A 277 -3.34 27.19 -10.77
N TRP A 278 -2.26 27.77 -10.23
CA TRP A 278 -1.45 28.76 -10.93
C TRP A 278 -0.83 28.17 -12.21
N GLN A 279 -0.27 26.97 -12.14
CA GLN A 279 0.30 26.26 -13.28
C GLN A 279 -0.75 25.90 -14.35
N ALA A 280 -1.96 25.51 -13.95
CA ALA A 280 -3.05 25.23 -14.89
C ALA A 280 -3.49 26.48 -15.64
N HIS A 281 -3.61 27.62 -14.94
CA HIS A 281 -3.93 28.91 -15.55
C HIS A 281 -2.86 29.36 -16.55
N ASP A 282 -1.57 29.24 -16.18
CA ASP A 282 -0.46 29.55 -17.08
C ASP A 282 -0.46 28.66 -18.33
N ALA A 283 -0.77 27.36 -18.18
CA ALA A 283 -0.84 26.43 -19.32
C ALA A 283 -1.93 26.82 -20.32
N GLN A 284 -3.11 27.25 -19.85
CA GLN A 284 -4.20 27.71 -20.72
C GLN A 284 -3.86 28.99 -21.50
N HIS A 285 -2.98 29.83 -20.99
CA HIS A 285 -2.55 31.05 -21.68
C HIS A 285 -1.50 30.79 -22.77
N LEU A 286 -0.88 29.60 -22.76
CA LEU A 286 0.18 29.21 -23.70
C LEU A 286 -0.31 28.30 -24.83
N ALA A 287 -1.50 27.69 -24.70
CA ALA A 287 -2.13 26.82 -25.68
C ALA A 287 -2.97 27.60 -26.70
#